data_AF-A0A9W8JAZ9-F1
#
_entry.id   AF-A0A9W8JAZ9-F1
#
_cell.length_a   1.000
_cell.length_b   1.000
_cell.length_c   1.000
_cell.angle_alpha   90.00
_cell.angle_beta   90.00
_cell.angle_gamma   90.00
#
_symmetry.space_group_name_H-M   'P 1'
#
loop_
_entity.id
_entity.type
_entity.pdbx_description
1 polymer ?
#
loop_
_entity_poly.entity_id
_entity_poly.type
_entity_poly.pdbx_seq_one_letter_code
_entity_poly.pdbx_strand_id
1 'polypeptide(L)' 'MDRKEGVAQLVCKVCDQRFQSKVNHLTEAVDIYSEWIDAADAAQKEDHVPRRPAASSSRPARIAEESDED' A
#
# COMPACT_ATOMS: atom_id res chain seq x y z
N MET A 1 19.42 -0.12 11.09
CA MET A 1 19.23 -0.15 9.62
C MET A 1 20.18 -1.18 9.07
N ASP A 2 19.64 -2.23 8.47
CA ASP A 2 20.44 -3.28 7.84
C ASP A 2 20.77 -2.87 6.41
N ARG A 3 21.88 -2.12 6.28
CA ARG A 3 22.41 -1.65 4.98
C ARG A 3 22.79 -2.81 4.06
N LYS A 4 23.04 -4.00 4.63
CA LYS A 4 23.36 -5.23 3.90
C LYS A 4 22.12 -5.86 3.26
N GLU A 5 20.98 -5.75 3.91
CA GLU A 5 19.70 -6.25 3.38
C GLU A 5 18.87 -5.17 2.68
N GLY A 6 19.30 -3.91 2.74
CA GLY A 6 18.56 -2.78 2.16
C GLY A 6 17.25 -2.54 2.89
N VAL A 7 17.22 -2.82 4.20
CA VAL A 7 16.03 -2.70 5.04
C VAL A 7 16.29 -1.82 6.26
N ALA A 8 15.38 -0.89 6.55
CA ALA A 8 15.29 -0.25 7.86
C ALA A 8 14.04 -0.69 8.60
N GLN A 9 14.19 -0.84 9.91
CA GLN A 9 13.08 -1.05 10.84
C GLN A 9 13.01 0.10 11.84
N LEU A 10 11.79 0.55 12.12
CA LEU A 10 11.44 1.47 13.20
C LEU A 10 10.57 0.75 14.23
N VAL A 11 10.76 1.10 15.49
CA VAL A 11 9.95 0.60 16.62
C VAL A 11 9.55 1.79 17.48
N CYS A 12 8.25 1.97 17.67
CA CYS A 12 7.72 2.99 18.57
C CYS A 12 7.78 2.50 20.02
N LYS A 13 8.45 3.23 20.92
CA LYS A 13 8.59 2.83 22.34
C LYS A 13 7.32 3.02 23.18
N VAL A 14 6.30 3.67 22.64
CA VAL A 14 5.06 4.00 23.36
C VAL A 14 3.98 2.95 23.09
N CYS A 15 3.82 2.54 21.83
CA CYS A 15 2.78 1.61 21.39
C CYS A 15 3.32 0.31 20.76
N ASP A 16 4.64 0.11 20.74
CA ASP A 16 5.32 -1.05 20.15
C ASP A 16 5.02 -1.32 18.66
N GLN A 17 4.53 -0.33 17.92
CA GLN A 17 4.35 -0.44 16.48
C GLN A 17 5.68 -0.59 15.76
N ARG A 18 5.71 -1.49 14.78
CA ARG A 18 6.88 -1.81 13.97
C ARG A 18 6.62 -1.42 12.53
N PHE A 19 7.56 -0.71 11.94
CA PHE A 19 7.51 -0.29 10.54
C PHE A 19 8.78 -0.71 9.83
N GLN A 20 8.66 -1.18 8.58
CA GLN A 20 9.79 -1.63 7.77
C GLN A 20 9.71 -0.99 6.40
N SER A 21 10.78 -0.31 5.97
CA SER A 21 10.91 0.27 4.63
C SER A 21 12.24 -0.12 3.99
N LYS A 22 12.30 -0.01 2.66
CA LYS A 22 13.52 -0.25 1.88
C LYS A 22 14.46 0.93 2.04
N VAL A 23 15.74 0.64 2.23
CA VAL A 23 16.80 1.66 2.30
C VAL A 23 17.81 1.47 1.19
N ASN A 24 18.27 2.60 0.65
CA ASN A 24 19.40 2.68 -0.27
C ASN A 24 20.56 3.44 0.41
N HIS A 25 21.63 3.72 -0.35
CA HIS A 25 22.84 4.37 0.17
C HIS A 25 22.69 5.89 0.39
N LEU A 26 21.61 6.50 -0.09
CA LEU A 26 21.22 7.88 0.13
C LEU A 26 20.14 8.02 1.21
N THR A 27 19.58 6.89 1.69
CA THR A 27 18.50 6.92 2.67
C THR A 27 19.05 7.25 4.06
N GLU A 28 18.58 8.37 4.59
CA GLU A 28 18.89 8.85 5.93
C GLU A 28 17.82 8.42 6.95
N ALA A 29 18.13 8.58 8.23
CA ALA A 29 17.18 8.24 9.30
C ALA A 29 15.90 9.10 9.24
N VAL A 30 16.02 10.34 8.76
CA VAL A 30 14.88 11.27 8.61
C VAL A 30 13.93 10.84 7.49
N ASP A 31 14.45 10.27 6.40
CA ASP A 31 13.63 9.79 5.28
C ASP A 31 12.69 8.68 5.76
N ILE A 32 13.22 7.73 6.53
CA ILE A 32 12.46 6.59 7.06
C ILE A 32 11.43 7.02 8.10
N TYR A 33 11.74 8.05 8.89
CA TYR A 33 10.78 8.61 9.82
C TYR A 33 9.63 9.31 9.09
N SER A 34 9.95 10.12 8.08
CA SER A 34 8.95 10.83 7.27
C SER A 34 8.00 9.85 6.58
N GLU A 35 8.54 8.81 5.95
CA GLU A 35 7.73 7.78 5.30
C GLU A 35 6.84 7.00 6.29
N TRP A 36 7.29 6.79 7.53
CA TRP A 36 6.44 6.20 8.57
C TRP A 36 5.26 7.09 8.95
N ILE A 37 5.46 8.41 9.04
CA ILE A 37 4.38 9.37 9.30
C ILE A 37 3.40 9.40 8.13
N ASP A 38 3.88 9.48 6.90
CA ASP A 38 3.03 9.46 5.70
C ASP A 38 2.22 8.15 5.60
N ALA A 39 2.84 7.00 5.91
CA ALA A 39 2.16 5.71 5.95
C ALA A 39 1.10 5.64 7.06
N ALA A 40 1.36 6.24 8.23
CA ALA A 40 0.39 6.31 9.32
C ALA A 40 -0.81 7.21 8.95
N ASP A 41 -0.54 8.36 8.33
CA ASP A 41 -1.57 9.28 7.85
C ASP A 41 -2.41 8.64 6.73
N ALA A 42 -1.77 7.93 5.80
CA ALA A 42 -2.45 7.18 4.76
C ALA A 42 -3.36 6.08 5.34
N ALA A 43 -2.87 5.31 6.32
CA ALA A 43 -3.68 4.29 6.99
C ALA A 43 -4.91 4.88 7.68
N GLN A 44 -4.81 6.05 8.29
CA GLN A 44 -5.97 6.75 8.86
C GLN A 44 -6.93 7.30 7.78
N LYS A 45 -6.39 7.76 6.64
CA LYS A 45 -7.21 8.28 5.53
C LYS A 45 -7.95 7.18 4.78
N GLU A 46 -7.36 6.00 4.63
CA GLU A 46 -8.00 4.85 3.97
C GLU A 46 -9.27 4.36 4.72
N ASP A 47 -9.33 4.54 6.04
CA ASP A 47 -10.54 4.29 6.83
C ASP A 47 -11.69 5.26 6.46
N HIS A 48 -11.35 6.45 5.95
CA HIS A 48 -12.29 7.53 5.66
C HIS A 48 -12.65 7.68 4.18
N VAL A 49 -11.96 6.96 3.29
CA VAL A 49 -12.34 6.86 1.88
C VAL A 49 -13.26 5.63 1.74
N PRO A 50 -14.53 5.77 1.31
CA PRO A 50 -15.38 4.62 1.07
C PRO A 50 -14.73 3.78 -0.02
N ARG A 51 -14.10 2.67 0.37
CA ARG A 51 -13.54 1.70 -0.58
C ARG A 51 -14.71 1.26 -1.45
N ARG A 52 -14.69 1.66 -2.74
CA ARG A 52 -15.61 1.06 -3.72
C ARG A 52 -15.41 -0.44 -3.58
N PRO A 53 -16.46 -1.22 -3.28
CA PRO A 53 -16.31 -2.66 -3.18
C PRO A 53 -15.67 -3.12 -4.49
N ALA A 54 -14.55 -3.82 -4.38
CA ALA A 54 -13.93 -4.46 -5.53
C ALA A 54 -15.05 -5.26 -6.21
N ALA A 55 -15.41 -4.88 -7.43
CA ALA A 55 -16.46 -5.56 -8.16
C ALA A 55 -16.07 -7.04 -8.21
N SER A 56 -16.79 -7.88 -7.47
CA SER A 56 -16.65 -9.32 -7.56
C SER A 56 -16.76 -9.66 -9.03
N SER A 57 -15.68 -10.17 -9.59
CA SER A 57 -15.61 -10.73 -10.93
C SER A 57 -16.48 -12.00 -10.99
N SER A 58 -17.79 -11.85 -10.86
CA SER A 58 -18.75 -12.83 -11.34
C SER A 58 -18.92 -12.55 -12.82
N ARG A 59 -18.00 -13.06 -13.64
CA ARG A 59 -18.19 -13.17 -15.09
C ARG A 59 -19.47 -13.96 -15.35
N PRO A 60 -20.51 -13.41 -16.02
CA PRO A 60 -21.45 -14.27 -16.69
C PRO A 60 -20.83 -14.64 -18.03
N ALA A 61 -20.47 -15.91 -18.20
CA ALA A 61 -20.32 -16.45 -19.55
C ALA A 61 -21.72 -16.47 -20.18
N ARG A 62 -21.97 -15.62 -21.18
CA ARG A 62 -23.09 -15.81 -22.10
C ARG A 62 -22.57 -15.79 -23.53
N ILE A 63 -23.01 -16.83 -24.23
CA ILE A 63 -22.67 -17.32 -25.55
C ILE A 63 -23.26 -16.39 -26.63
N ALA A 64 -22.66 -16.48 -27.82
CA ALA A 64 -22.93 -15.84 -29.12
C ALA A 64 -24.37 -15.44 -29.48
N GLU A 65 -24.53 -14.38 -30.30
CA GLU A 65 -25.14 -14.40 -31.65
C GLU A 65 -25.21 -12.99 -32.29
N GLU A 66 -24.75 -12.90 -33.55
CA GLU A 66 -25.25 -12.16 -34.75
C GLU A 66 -26.23 -10.97 -34.53
N SER A 67 -26.07 -9.78 -35.13
CA SER A 67 -26.49 -9.45 -36.52
C SER A 67 -26.24 -7.95 -36.85
N ASP A 68 -25.60 -7.69 -38.00
CA ASP A 68 -25.90 -6.76 -39.12
C ASP A 68 -26.69 -5.41 -38.99
N GLU A 69 -26.22 -4.41 -39.78
CA GLU A 69 -26.87 -3.16 -40.34
C GLU A 69 -27.32 -2.02 -39.38
N ASP A 70 -27.15 -0.71 -39.65
CA ASP A 70 -26.98 0.14 -40.86
C ASP A 70 -25.98 1.31 -40.59
#